data_AF-A0A933H793-F1
#
_entry.id   AF-A0A933H793-F1
#
_cell.length_a   1.000
_cell.length_b   1.000
_cell.length_c   1.000
_cell.angle_alpha   90.00
_cell.angle_beta   90.00
_cell.angle_gamma   90.00
#
_symmetry.space_group_name_H-M   'P 1'
#
loop_
_entity.id
_entity.type
_entity.pdbx_description
1 polymer ?
#
loop_
_entity_poly.entity_id
_entity_poly.type
_entity_poly.pdbx_seq_one_letter_code
_entity_poly.pdbx_strand_id
1 'polypeptide(L)'
;MSEHAILTTTRSYWAWLIYNPYDILLFAGIPISILFLGSAIRCCRQLFVERSPSSADHLLIAFVITFSLILISGNLRGETARVLLYVQPLIILFAAYNLTLHSSRITFFSYLILTLTLIQTILFQTTLSVYH
;
A
#
# COMPACT_ATOMS: atom_id res chain seq x y z
N MET A 1 11.16 0.97 36.67
CA MET A 1 10.74 1.73 35.47
C MET A 1 11.51 1.13 34.29
N SER A 2 11.18 -0.13 34.02
CA SER A 2 12.16 -1.19 33.76
C SER A 2 11.73 -2.03 32.54
N GLU A 3 12.72 -2.29 31.68
CA GLU A 3 12.76 -3.28 30.58
C GLU A 3 11.81 -3.11 29.38
N HIS A 4 10.54 -2.72 29.56
CA HIS A 4 9.62 -2.56 28.42
C HIS A 4 9.96 -1.38 27.50
N ALA A 5 10.61 -0.33 28.02
CA ALA A 5 10.99 0.83 27.22
C ALA A 5 12.09 0.50 26.20
N ILE A 6 13.06 -0.35 26.57
CA ILE A 6 14.28 -0.61 25.79
C ILE A 6 13.99 -1.38 24.51
N LEU A 7 13.00 -2.28 24.54
CA LEU A 7 12.56 -3.06 23.37
C LEU A 7 11.80 -2.22 22.34
N THR A 8 11.20 -1.10 22.75
CA THR A 8 10.48 -0.19 21.84
C THR A 8 11.36 0.90 21.24
N THR A 9 12.50 1.21 21.87
CA THR A 9 13.44 2.28 21.46
C THR A 9 14.54 1.85 20.50
N THR A 10 14.72 0.55 20.22
CA THR A 10 15.87 0.06 19.44
C THR A 10 15.68 0.05 17.92
N ARG A 11 14.45 0.22 17.41
CA ARG A 11 14.22 0.36 15.95
C ARG A 11 14.25 1.83 15.57
N SER A 12 15.23 2.22 14.76
CA SER A 12 15.35 3.58 14.20
C SER A 12 14.01 4.05 13.64
N TYR A 13 13.56 5.24 14.04
CA TYR A 13 12.30 5.82 13.53
C TYR A 13 12.27 5.85 12.00
N TRP A 14 13.40 6.16 11.38
CA TRP A 14 13.55 6.17 9.92
C TRP A 14 13.40 4.79 9.30
N ALA A 15 13.95 3.76 9.95
CA ALA A 15 13.74 2.38 9.52
C ALA A 15 12.26 2.03 9.64
N TRP A 16 11.60 2.34 10.76
CA TRP A 16 10.16 2.11 10.91
C TRP A 16 9.34 2.87 9.85
N LEU A 17 9.64 4.14 9.60
CA LEU A 17 8.91 4.97 8.64
C LEU A 17 8.99 4.43 7.20
N ILE A 18 10.11 3.82 6.81
CA ILE A 18 10.33 3.27 5.46
C ILE A 18 9.87 1.80 5.36
N TYR A 19 10.19 0.97 6.35
CA TYR A 19 9.87 -0.47 6.29
C TYR A 19 8.38 -0.75 6.38
N ASN A 20 7.59 0.02 7.13
CA ASN A 20 6.15 -0.23 7.21
C ASN A 20 5.40 -0.01 5.89
N PRO A 21 5.53 1.13 5.18
CA PRO A 21 4.89 1.28 3.88
C PRO A 21 5.45 0.27 2.88
N TYR A 22 6.74 -0.06 2.96
CA TYR A 22 7.34 -1.11 2.14
C TYR A 22 6.66 -2.47 2.38
N ASP A 23 6.51 -2.90 3.63
CA ASP A 23 5.90 -4.18 3.99
C ASP A 23 4.44 -4.24 3.50
N ILE A 24 3.65 -3.19 3.74
CA ILE A 24 2.25 -3.16 3.28
C ILE A 24 2.16 -3.30 1.76
N LEU A 25 2.97 -2.52 1.03
CA LEU A 25 2.97 -2.54 -0.43
C LEU A 25 3.49 -3.88 -0.97
N LEU A 26 4.48 -4.47 -0.30
CA LEU A 26 5.00 -5.78 -0.66
C LEU A 26 3.92 -6.86 -0.46
N PHE A 27 3.26 -6.88 0.70
CA PHE A 27 2.20 -7.84 1.02
C PHE A 27 0.91 -7.62 0.24
N ALA A 28 0.62 -6.39 -0.20
CA ALA A 28 -0.50 -6.12 -1.10
C ALA A 28 -0.28 -6.71 -2.50
N GLY A 29 0.96 -7.07 -2.84
CA GLY A 29 1.36 -7.53 -4.16
C GLY A 29 2.07 -6.44 -4.94
N ILE A 30 3.25 -6.73 -5.47
CA ILE A 30 4.04 -5.81 -6.30
C ILE A 30 3.19 -5.25 -7.47
N PRO A 31 2.42 -6.06 -8.22
CA PRO A 31 1.59 -5.55 -9.31
C PRO A 31 0.53 -4.54 -8.83
N ILE A 32 -0.11 -4.84 -7.70
CA ILE A 32 -1.17 -4.01 -7.11
C ILE A 32 -0.58 -2.69 -6.59
N SER A 33 0.58 -2.77 -5.94
CA SER A 33 1.29 -1.60 -5.41
C SER A 33 1.74 -0.64 -6.51
N ILE A 34 2.20 -1.16 -7.66
CA ILE A 34 2.55 -0.33 -8.82
C ILE A 34 1.31 0.45 -9.31
N LEU A 35 0.15 -0.21 -9.42
CA LEU A 35 -1.09 0.44 -9.84
C LEU A 35 -1.57 1.48 -8.84
N PHE A 36 -1.52 1.15 -7.55
CA PHE A 36 -1.87 2.09 -6.48
C PHE A 36 -0.98 3.33 -6.53
N LEU A 37 0.34 3.17 -6.64
CA LEU A 37 1.27 4.29 -6.76
C LEU A 37 1.02 5.12 -8.02
N GLY A 38 0.77 4.47 -9.16
CA GLY A 38 0.38 5.16 -10.40
C GLY A 38 -0.90 5.98 -10.23
N SER A 39 -1.85 5.47 -9.46
CA SER A 39 -3.10 6.17 -9.11
C SER A 39 -2.86 7.41 -8.26
N ALA A 40 -2.04 7.27 -7.21
CA ALA A 40 -1.68 8.36 -6.33
C ALA A 40 -0.94 9.47 -7.09
N ILE A 41 0.05 9.12 -7.91
CA ILE A 41 0.81 10.08 -8.72
C ILE A 41 -0.12 10.81 -9.70
N ARG A 42 -1.00 10.08 -10.38
CA ARG A 42 -1.96 10.67 -11.31
C ARG A 42 -2.91 11.64 -10.61
N CYS A 43 -3.50 11.25 -9.48
CA CYS A 43 -4.42 12.10 -8.72
C CYS A 43 -3.71 13.36 -8.20
N CYS A 44 -2.48 13.23 -7.70
CA CYS A 44 -1.66 14.37 -7.34
C CYS A 44 -1.43 15.30 -8.53
N ARG A 45 -1.07 14.76 -9.71
CA ARG A 45 -0.89 15.57 -10.92
C ARG A 45 -2.17 16.27 -11.34
N GLN A 46 -3.32 15.60 -11.25
CA GLN A 46 -4.62 16.20 -11.57
C GLN A 46 -4.93 17.37 -10.64
N LEU A 47 -4.73 17.23 -9.32
CA LEU A 47 -4.90 18.36 -8.39
C LEU A 47 -4.08 19.60 -8.75
N PHE A 48 -2.82 19.42 -9.18
CA PHE A 48 -1.93 20.54 -9.49
C PHE A 48 -2.09 21.10 -10.91
N VAL A 49 -2.52 20.27 -11.87
CA VAL A 49 -2.49 20.60 -13.31
C VAL A 49 -3.89 20.67 -13.94
N GLU A 50 -4.77 19.73 -13.62
CA GLU A 50 -6.08 19.53 -14.27
C GLU A 50 -7.20 19.72 -13.22
N ARG A 51 -7.80 20.91 -13.16
CA ARG A 51 -8.73 21.39 -12.10
C ARG A 51 -10.06 20.61 -11.92
N SER A 52 -10.19 19.37 -12.39
CA SER A 52 -11.41 18.57 -12.25
C SER A 52 -11.15 17.13 -11.77
N PRO A 53 -10.72 16.93 -10.52
CA PRO A 53 -10.66 15.60 -9.92
C PRO A 53 -12.06 14.98 -9.76
N SER A 54 -12.19 13.68 -10.03
CA SER A 54 -13.41 12.91 -9.78
C SER A 54 -13.65 12.72 -8.28
N SER A 55 -14.87 12.40 -7.84
CA SER A 55 -15.18 12.08 -6.44
C SER A 55 -14.31 10.93 -5.89
N ALA A 56 -13.99 9.93 -6.73
CA ALA A 56 -13.09 8.84 -6.36
C ALA A 56 -11.62 9.30 -6.19
N ASP A 57 -11.18 10.30 -6.96
CA ASP A 57 -9.84 10.86 -6.83
C ASP A 57 -9.72 11.61 -5.49
N HIS A 58 -10.74 12.38 -5.09
CA HIS A 58 -10.78 13.03 -3.77
C HIS A 58 -10.66 12.04 -2.62
N LEU A 59 -11.35 10.90 -2.71
CA LEU A 59 -11.26 9.84 -1.71
C LEU A 59 -9.86 9.23 -1.66
N LEU A 60 -9.24 8.99 -2.82
CA LEU A 60 -7.86 8.51 -2.91
C LEU A 60 -6.88 9.49 -2.28
N ILE A 61 -7.02 10.79 -2.58
CA ILE A 61 -6.19 11.85 -2.02
C ILE A 61 -6.34 11.91 -0.49
N ALA A 62 -7.58 11.92 0.01
CA ALA A 62 -7.85 11.91 1.44
C ALA A 62 -7.24 10.68 2.13
N PHE A 63 -7.33 9.51 1.48
CA PHE A 63 -6.70 8.29 1.94
C PHE A 63 -5.18 8.40 1.99
N VAL A 64 -4.52 8.83 0.91
CA VAL A 64 -3.05 8.99 0.84
C VAL A 64 -2.55 9.97 1.90
N ILE A 65 -3.24 11.10 2.08
CA ILE A 65 -2.90 12.09 3.11
C ILE A 65 -3.04 11.48 4.51
N THR A 66 -4.20 10.88 4.80
CA THR A 66 -4.47 10.28 6.13
C THR A 66 -3.49 9.17 6.44
N PHE A 67 -3.24 8.29 5.48
CA PHE A 67 -2.28 7.21 5.60
C PHE A 67 -0.85 7.72 5.84
N SER A 68 -0.43 8.76 5.11
CA SER A 68 0.87 9.40 5.30
C SER A 68 0.98 10.06 6.68
N LEU A 69 -0.07 10.72 7.15
CA LEU A 69 -0.10 11.32 8.50
C LEU A 69 -0.03 10.27 9.60
N ILE A 70 -0.72 9.14 9.44
CA ILE A 70 -0.65 8.01 10.37
C ILE A 70 0.76 7.43 10.41
N LEU A 71 1.39 7.26 9.24
CA LEU A 71 2.78 6.80 9.14
C LEU A 71 3.73 7.81 9.82
N ILE A 72 3.64 9.10 9.53
CA ILE A 72 4.54 10.10 10.12
C ILE A 72 4.29 10.28 11.62
N SER A 73 3.05 10.08 12.08
CA SER A 73 2.70 10.25 13.48
C SER A 73 3.45 9.32 14.44
N GLY A 74 3.91 8.15 13.98
CA GLY A 74 4.64 7.22 14.85
C GLY A 74 3.80 6.54 15.94
N ASN A 75 2.49 6.83 16.01
CA ASN A 75 1.59 6.31 17.05
C ASN A 75 1.39 4.78 16.98
N LEU A 76 1.65 4.17 15.83
CA LEU A 76 1.45 2.73 15.62
C LEU A 76 2.71 1.88 15.88
N ARG A 77 3.77 2.43 16.47
CA ARG A 77 5.01 1.67 16.77
C ARG A 77 4.69 0.48 17.69
N GLY A 78 4.96 -0.74 17.22
CA GLY A 78 4.74 -1.99 17.96
C GLY A 78 3.49 -2.78 17.57
N GLU A 79 2.48 -2.14 16.97
CA GLU A 79 1.27 -2.82 16.46
C GLU A 79 1.05 -2.59 14.95
N THR A 80 2.06 -2.03 14.28
CA THR A 80 1.95 -1.49 12.93
C THR A 80 1.46 -2.54 11.95
N ALA A 81 2.03 -3.75 11.98
CA ALA A 81 1.63 -4.83 11.08
C ALA A 81 0.14 -5.19 11.19
N ARG A 82 -0.42 -5.22 12.41
CA ARG A 82 -1.84 -5.58 12.62
C ARG A 82 -2.79 -4.49 12.17
N VAL A 83 -2.51 -3.24 12.50
CA VAL A 83 -3.37 -2.10 12.15
C VAL A 83 -3.34 -1.84 10.64
N LEU A 84 -2.17 -2.00 10.02
CA LEU A 84 -1.99 -1.73 8.61
C LEU A 84 -2.61 -2.79 7.69
N LEU A 85 -2.91 -3.99 8.19
CA LEU A 85 -3.67 -5.00 7.42
C LEU A 85 -5.05 -4.46 7.00
N TYR A 86 -5.70 -3.64 7.83
CA TYR A 86 -6.99 -3.04 7.50
C TYR A 86 -6.90 -1.99 6.38
N VAL A 87 -5.70 -1.53 6.05
CA VAL A 87 -5.44 -0.55 4.99
C VAL A 87 -5.31 -1.23 3.61
N GLN A 88 -4.87 -2.48 3.56
CA GLN A 88 -4.72 -3.25 2.31
C GLN A 88 -5.95 -3.28 1.40
N PRO A 89 -7.18 -3.55 1.87
CA PRO A 89 -8.34 -3.59 0.98
C PRO A 89 -8.58 -2.26 0.26
N LEU A 90 -8.25 -1.13 0.90
CA LEU A 90 -8.34 0.19 0.27
C LEU A 90 -7.28 0.38 -0.81
N ILE A 91 -6.04 -0.09 -0.59
CA ILE A 91 -4.98 -0.07 -1.61
C ILE A 91 -5.42 -0.84 -2.86
N ILE A 92 -5.99 -2.04 -2.68
CA ILE A 92 -6.49 -2.88 -3.77
C ILE A 92 -7.64 -2.18 -4.51
N LEU A 93 -8.58 -1.57 -3.77
CA LEU A 93 -9.71 -0.85 -4.35
C LEU A 93 -9.25 0.30 -5.26
N PHE A 94 -8.31 1.12 -4.80
CA PHE A 94 -7.78 2.24 -5.59
C PHE A 94 -6.94 1.77 -6.78
N ALA A 95 -6.18 0.68 -6.64
CA ALA A 95 -5.48 0.04 -7.74
C ALA A 95 -6.46 -0.45 -8.83
N ALA A 96 -7.56 -1.09 -8.44
CA ALA A 96 -8.61 -1.56 -9.35
C ALA A 96 -9.31 -0.40 -10.06
N TYR A 97 -9.63 0.68 -9.34
CA TYR A 97 -10.21 1.89 -9.92
C TYR A 97 -9.33 2.45 -11.04
N ASN A 98 -8.01 2.49 -10.88
CA ASN A 98 -7.11 2.95 -11.93
C ASN A 98 -7.15 2.10 -13.20
N LEU A 99 -7.28 0.79 -13.02
CA LEU A 99 -7.41 -0.15 -14.13
C LEU A 99 -8.68 0.13 -14.95
N THR A 100 -9.78 0.49 -14.29
CA THR A 100 -11.05 0.83 -14.96
C THR A 100 -10.98 2.06 -15.84
N LEU A 101 -10.02 2.96 -15.58
CA LEU A 101 -9.85 4.19 -16.34
C LEU A 101 -9.13 3.94 -17.69
N HIS A 102 -8.46 2.80 -17.86
CA HIS A 102 -7.82 2.39 -19.12
C HIS A 102 -8.65 1.32 -19.84
N SER A 103 -9.69 1.77 -20.55
CA SER A 103 -10.78 0.93 -21.07
C SER A 103 -10.40 -0.09 -22.15
N SER A 104 -9.35 0.10 -22.96
CA SER A 104 -9.16 -0.73 -24.16
C SER A 104 -8.50 -2.09 -23.91
N ARG A 105 -7.86 -2.29 -22.74
CA ARG A 105 -7.13 -3.53 -22.41
C ARG A 105 -7.37 -4.01 -20.98
N ILE A 106 -8.41 -3.51 -20.32
CA ILE A 106 -8.69 -3.78 -18.91
C ILE A 106 -8.74 -5.28 -18.60
N THR A 107 -9.41 -6.07 -19.44
CA THR A 107 -9.56 -7.51 -19.25
C THR A 107 -8.22 -8.23 -19.28
N PHE A 108 -7.37 -7.92 -20.26
CA PHE A 108 -6.04 -8.51 -20.37
C PHE A 108 -5.14 -8.12 -19.20
N PHE A 109 -5.10 -6.82 -18.86
CA PHE A 109 -4.31 -6.37 -17.72
C PHE A 109 -4.81 -6.94 -16.39
N SER A 110 -6.12 -7.07 -16.19
CA SER A 110 -6.71 -7.70 -15.00
C SER A 110 -6.22 -9.13 -14.84
N TYR A 111 -6.29 -9.94 -15.91
CA TYR A 111 -5.79 -11.32 -15.88
C TYR A 111 -4.28 -11.39 -15.66
N LEU A 112 -3.51 -10.48 -16.24
CA LEU A 112 -2.07 -10.40 -16.02
C LEU A 112 -1.75 -10.04 -14.55
N ILE A 113 -2.45 -9.07 -13.97
CA ILE A 113 -2.26 -8.67 -12.58
C ILE A 113 -2.63 -9.81 -11.64
N LEU A 114 -3.76 -10.48 -11.87
CA LEU A 114 -4.20 -11.61 -11.06
C LEU A 114 -3.19 -12.77 -11.13
N THR A 115 -2.69 -13.11 -12.32
CA THR A 115 -1.69 -14.18 -12.46
C THR A 115 -0.37 -13.81 -11.77
N LEU A 116 0.11 -12.57 -11.91
CA LEU A 116 1.31 -12.10 -11.21
C LEU A 116 1.14 -12.10 -9.68
N THR A 117 0.00 -11.65 -9.16
CA THR A 117 -0.28 -11.66 -7.72
C THR A 117 -0.40 -13.09 -7.19
N LEU A 118 -0.99 -14.01 -7.98
CA LEU A 118 -1.08 -15.41 -7.62
C LEU A 118 0.29 -16.08 -7.57
N ILE A 119 1.16 -15.81 -8.57
CA ILE A 119 2.56 -16.26 -8.56
C ILE A 119 3.29 -15.71 -7.33
N GLN A 120 3.16 -14.42 -7.03
CA GLN A 120 3.79 -13.83 -5.85
C GLN A 120 3.31 -14.47 -4.55
N THR A 121 2.02 -14.77 -4.44
CA THR A 121 1.44 -15.42 -3.26
C THR A 121 2.02 -16.83 -3.08
N ILE A 122 2.13 -17.60 -4.17
CA ILE A 122 2.74 -18.94 -4.15
C ILE A 122 4.21 -18.83 -3.72
N LEU A 123 4.98 -17.88 -4.28
CA LEU A 123 6.38 -17.67 -3.91
C LEU A 123 6.55 -17.29 -2.44
N PHE A 124 5.68 -16.45 -1.88
CA PHE A 124 5.72 -16.15 -0.45
C PHE A 124 5.36 -17.36 0.39
N GLN A 125 4.35 -18.12 -0.01
CA GLN A 125 3.96 -19.33 0.70
C GLN A 125 5.08 -20.38 0.71
N THR A 126 5.73 -20.62 -0.43
CA THR A 126 6.83 -21.59 -0.52
C THR A 126 8.05 -21.11 0.26
N THR A 127 8.41 -19.84 0.15
CA THR A 127 9.57 -19.29 0.88
C THR A 127 9.33 -19.37 2.39
N LEU A 128 8.16 -18.94 2.89
CA LEU A 128 7.84 -19.00 4.32
C LEU A 128 7.71 -20.43 4.84
N SER A 129 7.21 -21.36 4.02
CA SER A 129 7.12 -22.77 4.37
C SER A 129 8.47 -23.48 4.44
N VAL A 130 9.52 -22.97 3.80
CA VAL A 130 10.87 -23.55 3.85
C VAL A 130 11.61 -23.15 5.14
N TYR A 131 11.18 -22.07 5.80
CA TYR A 131 11.77 -21.60 7.07
C TYR A 131 11.04 -22.11 8.32
N HIS A 132 10.01 -22.96 8.17
CA HIS A 132 9.29 -23.64 9.24
C HIS A 132 9.58 -25.14 9.24
#